data_AF-A4U449-F1
#
_entry.id   AF-A4U449-F1
#
_cell.length_a   1.000
_cell.length_b   1.000
_cell.length_c   1.000
_cell.angle_alpha   90.00
_cell.angle_beta   90.00
_cell.angle_gamma   90.00
#
_symmetry.space_group_name_H-M   'P 1'
#
loop_
_entity.id
_entity.type
_entity.pdbx_description
1 polymer ?
#
loop_
_entity_poly.entity_id
_entity_poly.type
_entity_poly.pdbx_seq_one_letter_code
_entity_poly.pdbx_strand_id
1 'polypeptide(L)'
;MVFLAGADEVDMKGFGNAFVVYLGTHGDAGAHRADVVLPTAAYTEKSATYVNTEGRVQRTRLAIFPPGEAKEDWKVIRALSDALDKPLAFDTVKQLRERMVASNPVFASEGVVKAAAWTGVGTAGALTDKPLASAIDNFYMVDPISRASKTMAECTAEFGGGCGCNSKKKTGTHG
;
A
#
# COMPACT_ATOMS: atom_id res chain seq x y z
N MET A 1 -14.51 9.34 12.55
CA MET A 1 -14.52 8.84 11.16
C MET A 1 -13.07 8.59 10.75
N VAL A 2 -12.79 7.49 10.07
CA VAL A 2 -11.45 7.08 9.64
C VAL A 2 -11.49 6.76 8.14
N PHE A 3 -10.52 7.25 7.38
CA PHE A 3 -10.32 6.91 5.97
C PHE A 3 -9.09 6.01 5.85
N LEU A 4 -9.29 4.81 5.32
CA LEU A 4 -8.25 3.83 5.04
C LEU A 4 -7.98 3.83 3.54
N ALA A 5 -6.83 4.36 3.11
CA ALA A 5 -6.41 4.35 1.71
C ALA A 5 -5.47 3.15 1.47
N GLY A 6 -6.05 2.00 1.10
CA GLY A 6 -5.33 0.74 0.87
C GLY A 6 -4.60 0.23 2.11
N ALA A 7 -5.08 0.60 3.30
CA ALA A 7 -4.44 0.30 4.56
C ALA A 7 -5.05 -0.96 5.18
N ASP A 8 -4.28 -2.05 5.16
CA ASP A 8 -4.69 -3.35 5.69
C ASP A 8 -3.79 -3.86 6.84
N GLU A 9 -2.63 -3.22 7.08
CA GLU A 9 -1.67 -3.60 8.13
C GLU A 9 -1.89 -2.89 9.47
N VAL A 10 -3.00 -2.16 9.63
CA VAL A 10 -3.30 -1.39 10.85
C VAL A 10 -4.13 -2.22 11.81
N ASP A 11 -3.96 -2.02 13.12
CA ASP A 11 -4.83 -2.66 14.11
C ASP A 11 -6.27 -2.14 14.01
N MET A 12 -7.10 -2.90 13.28
CA MET A 12 -8.51 -2.59 13.03
C MET A 12 -9.33 -2.52 14.31
N LYS A 13 -8.91 -3.19 15.40
CA LYS A 13 -9.59 -3.14 16.70
C LYS A 13 -9.45 -1.79 17.38
N GLY A 14 -8.35 -1.08 17.11
CA GLY A 14 -8.09 0.25 17.65
C GLY A 14 -9.09 1.32 17.23
N PHE A 15 -9.94 1.06 16.22
CA PHE A 15 -10.90 2.04 15.70
C PHE A 15 -12.22 2.12 16.48
N GLY A 16 -12.51 1.19 17.40
CA GLY A 16 -13.72 1.22 18.22
C GLY A 16 -15.00 1.41 17.38
N ASN A 17 -15.82 2.40 17.72
CA ASN A 17 -17.08 2.74 17.03
C ASN A 17 -16.91 3.78 15.91
N ALA A 18 -15.69 4.02 15.42
CA ALA A 18 -15.49 4.96 14.33
C ALA A 18 -16.20 4.48 13.04
N PHE A 19 -16.82 5.41 12.33
CA PHE A 19 -17.25 5.21 10.95
C PHE A 19 -16.01 5.11 10.03
N VAL A 20 -15.82 3.98 9.37
CA VAL A 20 -14.64 3.64 8.58
C VAL A 20 -15.01 3.60 7.10
N VAL A 21 -14.27 4.38 6.30
CA VAL A 21 -14.34 4.35 4.84
C VAL A 21 -13.06 3.74 4.31
N TYR A 22 -13.15 2.66 3.54
CA TYR A 22 -12.00 1.99 2.93
C TYR A 22 -11.96 2.26 1.43
N LEU A 23 -10.85 2.82 0.95
CA LEU A 23 -10.51 2.96 -0.46
C LEU A 23 -9.47 1.91 -0.80
N GLY A 24 -9.81 0.92 -1.63
CA GLY A 24 -8.84 -0.12 -1.95
C GLY A 24 -9.27 -1.05 -3.06
N THR A 25 -8.38 -1.99 -3.36
CA THR A 25 -8.45 -2.86 -4.54
C THR A 25 -8.88 -4.28 -4.17
N HIS A 26 -8.59 -4.71 -2.94
CA HIS A 26 -8.85 -6.06 -2.44
C HIS A 26 -9.63 -6.00 -1.13
N GLY A 27 -10.44 -7.02 -0.88
CA GLY A 27 -11.17 -7.18 0.36
C GLY A 27 -10.34 -7.91 1.41
N ASP A 28 -9.50 -7.18 2.14
CA ASP A 28 -8.72 -7.72 3.28
C ASP A 28 -9.13 -7.03 4.60
N ALA A 29 -8.28 -7.03 5.63
CA ALA A 29 -8.61 -6.56 6.98
C ALA A 29 -9.29 -5.17 7.01
N GLY A 30 -8.83 -4.22 6.22
CA GLY A 30 -9.37 -2.86 6.17
C GLY A 30 -10.78 -2.82 5.58
N ALA A 31 -11.01 -3.57 4.50
CA ALA A 31 -12.32 -3.68 3.88
C ALA A 31 -13.35 -4.37 4.79
N HIS A 32 -12.94 -5.41 5.52
CA HIS A 32 -13.83 -6.12 6.47
C HIS A 32 -14.25 -5.25 7.65
N ARG A 33 -13.41 -4.30 8.06
CA ARG A 33 -13.75 -3.32 9.12
C ARG A 33 -14.59 -2.16 8.59
N ALA A 34 -14.67 -1.94 7.28
CA ALA A 34 -15.26 -0.74 6.73
C ALA A 34 -16.79 -0.71 6.84
N ASP A 35 -17.34 0.47 7.11
CA ASP A 35 -18.78 0.75 6.97
C ASP A 35 -19.12 1.06 5.51
N VAL A 36 -18.16 1.63 4.77
CA VAL A 36 -18.27 1.92 3.33
C VAL A 36 -16.98 1.52 2.62
N VAL A 37 -17.12 0.79 1.51
CA VAL A 37 -16.01 0.44 0.62
C VAL A 37 -16.13 1.21 -0.68
N LEU A 38 -15.06 1.89 -1.08
CA LEU A 38 -14.92 2.61 -2.34
C LEU A 38 -13.86 1.88 -3.20
N PRO A 39 -14.27 1.15 -4.24
CA PRO A 39 -13.34 0.34 -5.03
C PRO A 39 -12.38 1.23 -5.85
N THR A 40 -11.07 0.97 -5.72
CA THR A 40 -10.03 1.67 -6.47
C THR A 40 -9.24 0.74 -7.40
N ALA A 41 -8.44 1.33 -8.29
CA ALA A 41 -7.63 0.64 -9.28
C ALA A 41 -6.32 0.07 -8.70
N ALA A 42 -5.95 -1.15 -9.10
CA ALA A 42 -4.66 -1.76 -8.75
C ALA A 42 -3.47 -1.07 -9.44
N TYR A 43 -2.24 -1.42 -9.06
CA TYR A 43 -1.04 -0.76 -9.59
C TYR A 43 -0.85 -0.93 -11.12
N THR A 44 -1.37 -2.01 -11.69
CA THR A 44 -1.42 -2.30 -13.13
C THR A 44 -2.53 -1.56 -13.87
N GLU A 45 -3.47 -0.99 -13.14
CA GLU A 45 -4.74 -0.42 -13.63
C GLU A 45 -4.77 1.10 -13.55
N LYS A 46 -3.63 1.74 -13.26
CA LYS A 46 -3.54 3.20 -13.13
C LYS A 46 -2.18 3.75 -13.52
N SER A 47 -2.17 5.02 -13.95
CA SER A 47 -0.93 5.78 -14.12
C SER A 47 -0.59 6.52 -12.83
N ALA A 48 0.09 5.82 -11.92
CA ALA A 48 0.49 6.33 -10.62
C ALA A 48 1.97 6.73 -10.58
N THR A 49 2.32 7.58 -9.61
CA THR A 49 3.70 7.94 -9.31
C THR A 49 4.11 7.22 -8.02
N TYR A 50 5.18 6.45 -8.06
CA TYR A 50 5.80 5.80 -6.90
C TYR A 50 7.19 6.39 -6.65
N VAL A 51 7.66 6.30 -5.41
CA VAL A 51 9.03 6.65 -5.03
C VAL A 51 9.63 5.45 -4.31
N ASN A 52 10.77 4.97 -4.79
CA ASN A 52 11.46 3.84 -4.16
C ASN A 52 12.34 4.29 -2.98
N THR A 53 13.03 3.33 -2.34
CA THR A 53 13.81 3.55 -1.11
C THR A 53 15.04 4.46 -1.29
N GLU A 54 15.59 4.57 -2.50
CA GLU A 54 16.67 5.52 -2.83
C GLU A 54 16.14 6.91 -3.22
N GLY A 55 14.82 7.14 -3.19
CA GLY A 55 14.19 8.41 -3.51
C GLY A 55 13.93 8.65 -5.01
N ARG A 56 14.07 7.61 -5.86
CA ARG A 56 13.81 7.72 -7.30
C ARG A 56 12.31 7.72 -7.58
N VAL A 57 11.87 8.75 -8.29
CA VAL A 57 10.48 8.84 -8.77
C VAL A 57 10.30 7.95 -10.00
N GLN A 58 9.28 7.10 -9.99
CA GLN A 58 8.92 6.20 -11.09
C GLN A 58 7.43 6.31 -11.38
N ARG A 59 7.03 6.12 -12.64
CA ARG A 59 5.60 6.13 -12.99
C ARG A 59 5.17 4.83 -13.64
N THR A 60 4.02 4.34 -13.20
CA THR A 60 3.36 3.22 -13.86
C THR A 60 2.57 3.72 -15.07
N ARG A 61 2.33 2.79 -15.99
CA ARG A 61 1.42 2.97 -17.12
C ARG A 61 0.26 2.00 -16.97
N LEU A 62 -0.89 2.44 -17.44
CA LEU A 62 -2.09 1.60 -17.50
C LEU A 62 -1.81 0.39 -18.40
N ALA A 63 -1.85 -0.81 -17.83
CA ALA A 63 -1.71 -2.05 -18.58
C ALA A 63 -3.08 -2.64 -18.94
N ILE A 64 -4.03 -2.57 -18.01
CA ILE A 64 -5.42 -3.02 -18.15
C ILE A 64 -6.34 -2.01 -17.47
N PHE A 65 -7.64 -2.01 -17.79
CA PHE A 65 -8.60 -1.15 -17.11
C PHE A 65 -9.03 -1.75 -15.76
N PRO A 66 -9.37 -0.91 -14.75
CA PRO A 66 -9.90 -1.40 -13.48
C PRO A 66 -11.18 -2.23 -13.68
N PRO A 67 -11.39 -3.29 -12.89
CA PRO A 67 -12.57 -4.13 -13.02
C PRO A 67 -13.83 -3.42 -12.52
N GLY A 68 -14.96 -3.70 -13.18
CA GLY A 68 -16.28 -3.21 -12.78
C GLY A 68 -16.34 -1.68 -12.74
N GLU A 69 -16.74 -1.13 -11.59
CA GLU A 69 -16.88 0.32 -11.37
C GLU A 69 -15.68 0.94 -10.63
N ALA A 70 -14.59 0.19 -10.45
CA ALA A 70 -13.39 0.70 -9.80
C ALA A 70 -12.81 1.89 -10.58
N LYS A 71 -12.30 2.88 -9.84
CA LYS A 71 -11.70 4.09 -10.43
C LYS A 71 -10.29 4.32 -9.88
N GLU A 72 -9.50 5.12 -10.58
CA GLU A 72 -8.23 5.60 -10.03
C GLU A 72 -8.48 6.34 -8.70
N ASP A 73 -7.63 6.10 -7.71
CA ASP A 73 -7.81 6.54 -6.33
C ASP A 73 -8.01 8.05 -6.23
N TRP A 74 -7.23 8.82 -7.00
CA TRP A 74 -7.34 10.28 -7.02
C TRP A 74 -8.68 10.77 -7.57
N LYS A 75 -9.31 10.04 -8.51
CA LYS A 75 -10.63 10.40 -9.05
C LYS A 75 -11.71 10.16 -8.01
N VAL A 76 -11.59 9.09 -7.22
CA VAL A 76 -12.50 8.82 -6.09
C VAL A 76 -12.40 9.93 -5.05
N ILE A 77 -11.18 10.30 -4.65
CA ILE A 77 -10.96 11.39 -3.68
C ILE A 77 -11.44 12.73 -4.24
N ARG A 78 -11.20 13.01 -5.52
CA ARG A 78 -11.66 14.23 -6.20
C ARG A 78 -13.18 14.31 -6.23
N ALA A 79 -13.88 13.23 -6.57
CA ALA A 79 -15.35 13.19 -6.58
C ALA A 79 -15.93 13.30 -5.16
N LEU A 80 -15.30 12.63 -4.18
CA LEU A 80 -15.68 12.78 -2.78
C LEU A 80 -15.52 14.22 -2.29
N SER A 81 -14.48 14.93 -2.74
CA SER A 81 -14.27 16.33 -2.39
C SER A 81 -15.39 17.24 -2.90
N ASP A 82 -15.97 16.96 -4.08
CA ASP A 82 -17.16 17.67 -4.57
C ASP A 82 -18.39 17.34 -3.72
N ALA A 83 -18.62 16.07 -3.41
CA ALA A 83 -19.76 15.64 -2.61
C ALA A 83 -19.76 16.19 -1.18
N LEU A 84 -18.59 16.64 -0.69
CA LEU A 84 -18.40 17.29 0.60
C LEU A 84 -18.36 18.82 0.52
N ASP A 85 -18.70 19.41 -0.63
CA ASP A 85 -18.65 20.86 -0.91
C ASP A 85 -17.26 21.48 -0.65
N LYS A 86 -16.19 20.70 -0.86
CA LYS A 86 -14.79 21.10 -0.68
C LYS A 86 -13.93 20.68 -1.88
N PRO A 87 -14.26 21.17 -3.09
CA PRO A 87 -13.63 20.69 -4.32
C PRO A 87 -12.12 20.89 -4.31
N LEU A 88 -11.39 19.82 -4.64
CA LEU A 88 -9.95 19.92 -4.89
C LEU A 88 -9.69 20.62 -6.23
N ALA A 89 -8.72 21.53 -6.25
CA ALA A 89 -8.38 22.36 -7.41
C ALA A 89 -7.55 21.61 -8.48
N PHE A 90 -8.02 20.45 -8.94
CA PHE A 90 -7.49 19.72 -10.09
C PHE A 90 -8.56 18.77 -10.65
N ASP A 91 -8.65 18.65 -11.98
CA ASP A 91 -9.60 17.73 -12.64
C ASP A 91 -8.87 16.70 -13.53
N THR A 92 -7.55 16.85 -13.67
CA THR A 92 -6.71 15.97 -14.48
C THR A 92 -5.50 15.46 -13.72
N VAL A 93 -5.00 14.27 -14.11
CA VAL A 93 -3.76 13.72 -13.55
C VAL A 93 -2.55 14.64 -13.78
N LYS A 94 -2.58 15.44 -14.85
CA LYS A 94 -1.53 16.44 -15.14
C LYS A 94 -1.52 17.52 -14.05
N GLN A 95 -2.66 18.13 -13.76
CA GLN A 95 -2.78 19.14 -12.70
C GLN A 95 -2.46 18.56 -11.31
N LEU A 96 -2.87 17.31 -11.05
CA LEU A 96 -2.48 16.62 -9.82
C LEU A 96 -0.95 16.50 -9.70
N ARG A 97 -0.26 16.11 -10.78
CA ARG A 97 1.20 16.01 -10.80
C ARG A 97 1.88 17.38 -10.67
N GLU A 98 1.32 18.44 -11.27
CA GLU A 98 1.79 19.81 -11.06
C GLU A 98 1.70 20.21 -9.58
N ARG A 99 0.59 19.86 -8.91
CA ARG A 99 0.43 20.07 -7.47
C ARG A 99 1.42 19.25 -6.63
N MET A 100 1.73 18.02 -7.04
CA MET A 100 2.78 17.21 -6.40
C MET A 100 4.13 17.93 -6.51
N VAL A 101 4.50 18.41 -7.71
CA VAL A 101 5.74 19.16 -7.93
C VAL A 101 5.81 20.43 -7.09
N ALA A 102 4.71 21.17 -6.99
CA ALA A 102 4.62 22.35 -6.12
C ALA A 102 4.80 22.00 -4.64
N SER A 103 4.37 20.81 -4.22
CA SER A 103 4.53 20.33 -2.84
C SER A 103 5.94 19.82 -2.56
N ASN A 104 6.58 19.17 -3.54
CA ASN A 104 7.98 18.76 -3.47
C ASN A 104 8.60 18.66 -4.88
N PRO A 105 9.66 19.44 -5.17
CA PRO A 105 10.33 19.43 -6.48
C PRO A 105 10.94 18.09 -6.90
N VAL A 106 11.04 17.09 -6.00
CA VAL A 106 11.51 15.74 -6.36
C VAL A 106 10.61 15.11 -7.44
N PHE A 107 9.30 15.37 -7.39
CA PHE A 107 8.32 14.77 -8.30
C PHE A 107 8.43 15.24 -9.75
N ALA A 108 9.25 16.26 -10.03
CA ALA A 108 9.51 16.74 -11.39
C ALA A 108 10.54 15.88 -12.15
N SER A 109 11.38 15.11 -11.42
CA SER A 109 12.54 14.42 -11.99
C SER A 109 12.35 12.90 -11.97
N GLU A 110 11.58 12.39 -12.93
CA GLU A 110 11.36 10.94 -13.09
C GLU A 110 12.67 10.22 -13.44
N GLY A 111 12.92 9.08 -12.80
CA GLY A 111 14.09 8.24 -13.04
C GLY A 111 15.39 8.76 -12.44
N VAL A 112 15.39 9.91 -11.75
CA VAL A 112 16.59 10.54 -11.19
C VAL A 112 16.62 10.38 -9.68
N VAL A 113 17.78 9.97 -9.14
CA VAL A 113 18.05 10.01 -7.69
C VAL A 113 18.66 11.37 -7.36
N LYS A 114 18.05 12.07 -6.41
CA LYS A 114 18.58 13.32 -5.86
C LYS A 114 19.17 13.04 -4.49
N ALA A 115 20.46 13.31 -4.32
CA ALA A 115 21.10 13.22 -3.02
C ALA A 115 20.43 14.21 -2.05
N ALA A 116 20.04 13.72 -0.87
CA ALA A 116 19.56 14.56 0.21
C ALA A 116 20.75 14.98 1.10
N ALA A 117 20.73 16.21 1.60
CA ALA A 117 21.69 16.63 2.60
C ALA A 117 21.46 15.82 3.88
N TRP A 118 22.52 15.23 4.44
CA TRP A 118 22.45 14.54 5.72
C TRP A 118 22.23 15.55 6.83
N THR A 119 21.07 15.50 7.49
CA THR A 119 20.70 16.41 8.58
C THR A 119 20.65 15.72 9.94
N GLY A 120 21.14 14.48 10.02
CA GLY A 120 20.99 13.59 11.18
C GLY A 120 19.79 12.64 11.06
N VAL A 121 19.66 11.71 12.01
CA VAL A 121 18.58 10.72 12.06
C VAL A 121 17.94 10.68 13.44
N GLY A 122 16.61 10.82 13.47
CA GLY A 122 15.78 10.59 14.65
C GLY A 122 16.07 11.51 15.85
N THR A 123 15.46 11.17 16.98
CA THR A 123 15.71 11.75 18.29
C THR A 123 16.20 10.65 19.21
N ALA A 124 17.06 10.97 20.19
CA ALA A 124 17.45 9.99 21.20
C ALA A 124 16.21 9.43 21.91
N GLY A 125 16.14 8.11 22.06
CA GLY A 125 15.05 7.40 22.74
C GLY A 125 15.60 6.40 23.74
N ALA A 126 14.77 5.99 24.70
CA ALA A 126 15.15 4.96 25.65
C ALA A 126 15.28 3.60 24.94
N LEU A 127 16.39 2.90 25.18
CA LEU A 127 16.55 1.52 24.74
C LEU A 127 15.75 0.60 25.65
N THR A 128 15.14 -0.42 25.06
CA THR A 128 14.49 -1.51 25.79
C THR A 128 15.26 -2.80 25.55
N ASP A 129 15.16 -3.76 26.46
CA ASP A 129 15.81 -5.07 26.33
C ASP A 129 15.09 -6.01 25.34
N LYS A 130 14.13 -5.50 24.55
CA LYS A 130 13.43 -6.28 23.53
C LYS A 130 14.40 -6.65 22.40
N PRO A 131 14.46 -7.92 21.97
CA PRO A 131 15.29 -8.31 20.85
C PRO A 131 14.80 -7.67 19.55
N LEU A 132 15.71 -7.44 18.61
CA LEU A 132 15.35 -7.09 17.25
C LEU A 132 14.60 -8.27 16.62
N ALA A 133 13.43 -7.98 16.05
CA ALA A 133 12.62 -8.93 15.31
C ALA A 133 12.46 -8.47 13.86
N SER A 134 12.16 -9.42 12.97
CA SER A 134 11.77 -9.07 11.60
C SER A 134 10.48 -8.26 11.64
N ALA A 135 10.38 -7.21 10.84
CA ALA A 135 9.12 -6.50 10.62
C ALA A 135 8.18 -7.28 9.66
N ILE A 136 8.70 -8.32 9.01
CA ILE A 136 7.98 -9.14 8.03
C ILE A 136 8.06 -10.59 8.49
N ASP A 137 6.93 -11.14 8.92
CA ASP A 137 6.85 -12.54 9.36
C ASP A 137 6.74 -13.51 8.18
N ASN A 138 6.02 -13.11 7.13
CA ASN A 138 5.85 -13.88 5.91
C ASN A 138 6.12 -13.01 4.68
N PHE A 139 7.26 -13.24 4.04
CA PHE A 139 7.67 -12.55 2.82
C PHE A 139 6.63 -12.68 1.68
N TYR A 140 5.90 -13.80 1.61
CA TYR A 140 4.94 -14.06 0.55
C TYR A 140 3.56 -13.41 0.80
N MET A 141 3.30 -12.82 1.96
CA MET A 141 1.97 -12.31 2.35
C MET A 141 2.05 -10.91 2.99
N VAL A 142 2.76 -10.01 2.33
CA VAL A 142 3.10 -8.67 2.86
C VAL A 142 2.06 -7.60 2.57
N ASP A 143 1.18 -7.83 1.59
CA ASP A 143 0.18 -6.85 1.17
C ASP A 143 -1.14 -7.53 0.74
N PRO A 144 -2.23 -6.77 0.53
CA PRO A 144 -3.51 -7.35 0.16
C PRO A 144 -3.49 -8.14 -1.17
N ILE A 145 -2.62 -7.75 -2.10
CA ILE A 145 -2.51 -8.40 -3.42
C ILE A 145 -1.89 -9.79 -3.25
N SER A 146 -0.78 -9.87 -2.53
CA SER A 146 -0.08 -11.12 -2.25
C SER A 146 -0.92 -12.04 -1.36
N ARG A 147 -1.64 -11.51 -0.37
CA ARG A 147 -2.57 -12.31 0.46
C ARG A 147 -3.77 -12.85 -0.29
N ALA A 148 -4.25 -12.15 -1.32
CA ALA A 148 -5.30 -12.65 -2.21
C ALA A 148 -4.78 -13.66 -3.26
N SER A 149 -3.45 -13.84 -3.39
CA SER A 149 -2.85 -14.70 -4.40
C SER A 149 -2.79 -16.16 -3.96
N LYS A 150 -3.39 -17.05 -4.77
CA LYS A 150 -3.30 -18.51 -4.58
C LYS A 150 -1.86 -19.01 -4.64
N THR A 151 -1.06 -18.49 -5.58
CA THR A 151 0.35 -18.88 -5.72
C THR A 151 1.18 -18.49 -4.51
N MET A 152 0.94 -17.32 -3.93
CA MET A 152 1.66 -16.90 -2.73
C MET A 152 1.23 -17.69 -1.49
N ALA A 153 -0.02 -18.14 -1.43
CA ALA A 153 -0.48 -19.10 -0.43
C ALA A 153 0.24 -20.44 -0.55
N GLU A 154 0.44 -20.95 -1.77
CA GLU A 154 1.24 -22.16 -2.02
C GLU A 154 2.71 -21.96 -1.62
N CYS A 155 3.32 -20.82 -1.98
CA CYS A 155 4.69 -20.50 -1.56
C CYS A 155 4.82 -20.42 -0.03
N THR A 156 3.81 -19.90 0.66
CA THR A 156 3.78 -19.87 2.13
C THR A 156 3.68 -21.29 2.71
N ALA A 157 2.86 -22.17 2.13
CA ALA A 157 2.73 -23.54 2.60
C ALA A 157 4.04 -24.34 2.41
N GLU A 158 4.76 -24.09 1.32
CA GLU A 158 6.00 -24.79 0.97
C GLU A 158 7.23 -24.21 1.69
N PHE A 159 7.35 -22.87 1.74
CA PHE A 159 8.55 -22.16 2.16
C PHE A 159 8.33 -21.23 3.37
N GLY A 160 7.08 -20.92 3.72
CA GLY A 160 6.70 -19.94 4.76
C GLY A 160 6.94 -20.39 6.20
N GLY A 161 7.66 -21.49 6.40
CA GLY A 161 8.24 -21.83 7.70
C GLY A 161 9.37 -20.87 8.06
N GLY A 162 9.03 -19.65 8.47
CA GLY A 162 9.96 -18.75 9.14
C GLY A 162 10.55 -19.44 10.37
N CYS A 163 11.89 -19.37 10.50
CA CYS A 163 12.71 -19.76 11.66
C CYS A 163 12.09 -20.79 12.63
N GLY A 164 12.15 -22.08 12.28
CA GLY A 164 12.25 -23.14 13.29
C GLY A 164 11.04 -24.06 13.55
N CYS A 165 9.93 -24.02 12.80
CA CYS A 165 8.78 -24.90 13.07
C CYS A 165 8.10 -25.48 11.82
N ASN A 166 8.84 -26.13 10.92
CA ASN A 166 8.22 -27.13 10.03
C ASN A 166 9.13 -28.36 9.88
N SER A 167 9.38 -29.03 11.01
CA SER A 167 10.04 -30.34 11.07
C SER A 167 9.09 -31.51 10.77
N LYS A 168 8.09 -31.32 9.90
CA LYS A 168 7.37 -32.47 9.33
C LYS A 168 8.12 -32.99 8.10
N LYS A 169 8.94 -34.02 8.36
CA LYS A 169 9.52 -34.97 7.41
C LYS A 169 8.81 -34.96 6.04
N LYS A 170 9.44 -34.35 5.03
CA LYS A 170 9.28 -34.80 3.66
C LYS A 170 10.33 -35.88 3.40
N THR A 171 10.08 -37.08 3.91
CA THR A 171 10.76 -38.28 3.41
C THR A 171 9.95 -38.77 2.22
N GLY A 172 10.43 -38.50 1.02
CA GLY A 172 9.77 -38.90 -0.21
C GLY A 172 10.76 -39.01 -1.35
N THR A 173 11.57 -40.08 -1.33
CA THR A 173 11.87 -40.81 -2.55
C THR A 173 10.56 -41.04 -3.31
N HIS A 174 10.45 -40.58 -4.55
CA HIS A 174 9.75 -41.18 -5.70
C HIS A 174 9.68 -40.15 -6.84
N GLY A 175 10.31 -40.48 -7.98
CA GLY A 175 10.34 -39.69 -9.22
C GLY A 175 11.75 -39.52 -9.75
#